data_AF-A0A497TIU1-F1
#
_entry.id   AF-A0A497TIU1-F1
#
_cell.length_a   1.000
_cell.length_b   1.000
_cell.length_c   1.000
_cell.angle_alpha   90.00
_cell.angle_beta   90.00
_cell.angle_gamma   90.00
#
_symmetry.space_group_name_H-M   'P 1'
#
loop_
_entity.id
_entity.type
_entity.pdbx_description
1 polymer ?
#
loop_
_entity_poly.entity_id
_entity_poly.type
_entity_poly.pdbx_seq_one_letter_code
_entity_poly.pdbx_strand_id
1 'polypeptide(L)' 'GDVPNVVFPEGAVVKDGKLLVYYGAADKRCCLATCELDDLLDFLLKKKS' A
#
# COMPACT_ATOMS: atom_id res chain seq x y z
N GLY A 1 12.33 8.89 15.50
CA GLY A 1 11.29 7.90 15.26
C GLY A 1 11.03 7.11 16.52
N ASP A 2 10.14 7.61 17.37
CA ASP A 2 9.85 7.07 18.71
C ASP A 2 8.54 6.25 18.76
N VAL A 3 8.06 5.74 17.61
CA VAL A 3 6.84 4.90 17.59
C VAL A 3 7.08 3.63 16.79
N PRO A 4 7.23 2.46 17.44
CA PRO A 4 7.23 1.18 16.73
C PRO A 4 5.85 0.90 16.13
N ASN A 5 5.82 0.31 14.91
CA ASN A 5 4.63 -0.12 14.16
C ASN A 5 3.83 0.95 13.40
N VAL A 6 4.47 2.03 12.95
CA VAL A 6 3.82 2.99 12.04
C VAL A 6 4.25 2.71 10.60
N VAL A 7 3.25 2.52 9.73
CA VAL A 7 3.40 2.42 8.26
C VAL A 7 2.77 3.67 7.66
N PHE A 8 3.59 4.58 7.14
CA PHE A 8 3.13 5.75 6.38
C PHE A 8 3.31 5.46 4.89
N PRO A 9 2.23 5.33 4.09
CA PRO A 9 2.36 5.29 2.64
C PRO A 9 2.76 6.69 2.14
N GLU A 10 3.99 6.85 1.69
CA GLU A 10 4.52 8.12 1.18
C GLU A 10 4.22 8.30 -0.32
N GLY A 11 3.81 7.24 -1.01
CA GLY A 11 3.37 7.32 -2.40
C GLY A 11 2.70 6.03 -2.89
N ALA A 12 1.64 6.18 -3.67
CA ALA A 12 0.98 5.10 -4.37
C ALA A 12 0.98 5.41 -5.87
N VAL A 13 1.47 4.47 -6.69
CA VAL A 13 1.56 4.61 -8.15
C VAL A 13 0.87 3.42 -8.79
N VAL A 14 0.04 3.68 -9.80
CA VAL A 14 -0.49 2.64 -10.67
C VAL A 14 0.35 2.58 -11.94
N LYS A 15 0.89 1.41 -12.24
CA LYS A 15 1.67 1.17 -13.46
C LYS A 15 1.29 -0.18 -14.04
N ASP A 16 0.90 -0.19 -15.31
CA ASP A 16 0.54 -1.40 -16.06
C ASP A 16 -0.53 -2.27 -15.35
N GLY A 17 -1.52 -1.63 -14.72
CA GLY A 17 -2.60 -2.32 -13.96
C GLY A 17 -2.25 -2.68 -12.52
N LYS A 18 -0.96 -2.57 -12.15
CA LYS A 18 -0.48 -2.88 -10.81
C LYS A 18 -0.42 -1.64 -9.92
N LEU A 19 -0.94 -1.76 -8.70
CA LEU A 19 -0.76 -0.78 -7.64
C LEU A 19 0.56 -1.03 -6.92
N LEU A 20 1.40 0.00 -6.83
CA LEU A 20 2.66 0.04 -6.10
C LEU A 20 2.51 1.01 -4.93
N VAL A 21 2.56 0.51 -3.71
CA VAL A 21 2.44 1.31 -2.48
C VAL A 21 3.81 1.34 -1.79
N TYR A 22 4.45 2.50 -1.85
CA TYR A 22 5.68 2.77 -1.13
C TYR A 22 5.34 3.24 0.27
N TYR A 23 5.91 2.59 1.27
CA TYR A 23 5.66 2.94 2.65
C TYR A 23 6.91 2.93 3.51
N GLY A 24 6.97 3.88 4.45
CA GLY A 24 8.02 3.94 5.46
C GLY A 24 7.82 2.83 6.49
N ALA A 25 8.89 2.08 6.77
CA ALA A 25 8.98 1.15 7.89
C ALA A 25 9.95 1.73 8.94
N ALA A 26 9.38 2.20 10.05
CA ALA A 26 10.11 2.64 11.25
C ALA A 26 11.24 3.66 10.98
N ASP A 27 10.98 4.68 10.17
CA ASP A 27 11.89 5.80 9.83
C ASP A 27 13.29 5.40 9.32
N LYS A 28 13.50 4.12 8.97
CA LYS A 28 14.82 3.57 8.63
C LYS A 28 14.88 2.81 7.31
N ARG A 29 13.73 2.38 6.77
CA ARG A 29 13.64 1.59 5.53
C ARG A 29 12.39 2.00 4.74
N CYS A 30 12.52 2.08 3.42
CA CYS A 30 11.39 2.19 2.50
C CYS A 30 11.05 0.78 2.00
N CYS A 31 9.76 0.41 2.09
CA CYS A 31 9.23 -0.86 1.64
C CYS A 31 8.24 -0.63 0.51
N LEU A 32 8.05 -1.64 -0.34
CA LEU A 32 7.12 -1.60 -1.47
C LEU A 32 6.14 -2.77 -1.37
N ALA A 33 4.85 -2.47 -1.23
CA ALA A 33 3.78 -3.45 -1.40
C ALA A 33 3.20 -3.32 -2.81
N THR A 34 2.85 -4.45 -3.45
CA THR A 34 2.22 -4.43 -4.78
C THR A 34 1.05 -5.38 -4.87
N CYS A 35 -0.01 -4.98 -5.57
CA CYS A 35 -1.13 -5.86 -5.94
C CYS A 35 -1.72 -5.42 -7.29
N GLU A 36 -2.50 -6.29 -7.92
CA GLU A 36 -3.31 -5.89 -9.07
C GLU A 36 -4.41 -4.93 -8.58
N LEU A 37 -4.63 -3.84 -9.30
CA LEU A 37 -5.59 -2.82 -8.89
C LEU A 37 -7.03 -3.34 -8.95
N ASP A 38 -7.33 -4.11 -9.98
CA ASP A 38 -8.67 -4.68 -10.20
C ASP A 38 -9.04 -5.64 -9.07
N ASP A 39 -8.12 -6.53 -8.65
CA ASP A 39 -8.33 -7.44 -7.53
C ASP A 39 -8.61 -6.68 -6.22
N LEU A 40 -7.91 -5.57 -5.99
CA LEU A 40 -8.13 -4.72 -4.80
C LEU A 40 -9.50 -4.05 -4.84
N LEU A 41 -9.91 -3.50 -5.99
CA LEU A 41 -11.21 -2.87 -6.16
C LEU A 41 -12.34 -3.89 -6.00
N ASP A 42 -12.19 -5.07 -6.59
CA ASP A 42 -13.09 -6.20 -6.42
C ASP A 42 -13.26 -6.59 -4.96
N PHE A 43 -12.16 -6.70 -4.22
CA PHE A 43 -12.17 -7.00 -2.80
C PHE A 43 -12.91 -5.92 -1.98
N LEU A 44 -12.63 -4.64 -2.26
CA LEU A 44 -13.25 -3.52 -1.54
C LEU A 44 -14.75 -3.40 -1.83
N LEU A 45 -15.16 -3.59 -3.08
CA LEU A 45 -16.55 -3.50 -3.51
C LEU A 45 -17.39 -4.71 -3.03
N LYS A 46 -16.79 -5.90 -2.94
CA LYS A 46 -17.42 -7.09 -2.34
C LYS A 46 -17.65 -6.95 -0.83
N LYS A 47 -16.94 -6.05 -0.14
CA LYS A 47 -17.02 -5.86 1.32
C LYS A 47 -18.03 -4.83 1.79
N LYS A 48 -18.83 -4.22 0.90
CA LYS A 48 -20.04 -3.48 1.29
C LYS A 48 -21.22 -4.44 1.44
N SER A 49 -21.35 -5.04 2.63
CA SER A 49 -22.61 -5.61 3.13
C SER A 49 -22.77 -5.36 4.61
#